data_AF-A0A023FVR8-F1
#
_entry.id   AF-A0A023FVR8-F1
#
_cell.length_a   1.000
_cell.length_b   1.000
_cell.length_c   1.000
_cell.angle_alpha   90.00
_cell.angle_beta   90.00
_cell.angle_gamma   90.00
#
_symmetry.space_group_name_H-M   'P 1'
#
loop_
_entity.id
_entity.type
_entity.pdbx_description
1 polymer ?
#
loop_
_entity_poly.entity_id
_entity_poly.type
_entity_poly.pdbx_seq_one_letter_code
_entity_poly.pdbx_strand_id
1 'polypeptide(L)' 'MRRHLVCTVMLLIFLQNLMTSVNGCDTKSRPSDPSNSCVGKVCVKGKCQDHPCTKCVSANWWCHGYCDM' A
#
# COMPACT_ATOMS: atom_id res chain seq x y z
N MET A 1 10.53 -29.13 -15.73
CA MET A 1 10.80 -27.71 -16.07
C MET A 1 9.62 -26.79 -15.78
N ARG A 2 8.37 -27.10 -16.20
CA ARG A 2 7.19 -26.24 -15.98
C ARG A 2 6.79 -25.99 -14.51
N ARG A 3 6.95 -26.98 -13.62
CA ARG A 3 6.63 -26.86 -12.19
C ARG A 3 7.48 -25.80 -11.46
N HIS A 4 8.77 -25.70 -11.79
CA HIS A 4 9.65 -24.69 -11.17
C HIS A 4 9.23 -23.28 -11.56
N LEU A 5 8.80 -23.09 -12.82
CA LEU A 5 8.27 -21.81 -13.32
C LEU A 5 7.01 -21.37 -12.58
N VAL A 6 6.09 -22.30 -12.28
CA VAL A 6 4.89 -21.98 -11.51
C VAL A 6 5.24 -21.58 -10.08
N CYS A 7 6.18 -22.28 -9.44
CA CYS A 7 6.63 -21.95 -8.09
C CYS A 7 7.32 -20.59 -8.01
N THR A 8 8.17 -20.23 -8.97
CA THR A 8 8.83 -18.91 -8.99
C THR A 8 7.85 -17.78 -9.22
N VAL A 9 6.87 -17.95 -10.13
CA VAL A 9 5.83 -16.95 -10.36
C VAL A 9 5.00 -16.73 -9.09
N MET A 10 4.59 -17.81 -8.41
CA MET A 10 3.87 -17.71 -7.13
C MET A 10 4.69 -16.99 -6.06
N LEU A 11 5.97 -17.35 -5.89
CA LEU A 11 6.87 -16.68 -4.95
C LEU A 11 7.04 -15.19 -5.25
N LEU A 12 7.18 -14.81 -6.52
CA LEU A 12 7.31 -13.42 -6.93
C LEU A 12 6.06 -12.61 -6.61
N ILE A 13 4.87 -13.14 -6.89
CA ILE A 13 3.60 -12.48 -6.57
C ILE A 13 3.48 -12.31 -5.05
N PHE A 14 3.80 -13.34 -4.27
CA PHE A 14 3.79 -13.25 -2.81
C PHE A 14 4.75 -12.19 -2.29
N LEU A 15 6.00 -12.19 -2.76
CA LEU A 15 7.01 -11.21 -2.36
C LEU A 15 6.63 -9.78 -2.76
N GLN A 16 6.06 -9.59 -3.95
CA GLN A 16 5.59 -8.28 -4.41
C GLN A 16 4.45 -7.75 -3.55
N ASN A 17 3.45 -8.57 -3.25
CA ASN A 17 2.34 -8.19 -2.36
C ASN A 17 2.82 -7.92 -0.94
N LEU A 18 3.80 -8.71 -0.45
CA LEU A 18 4.41 -8.50 0.85
C LEU A 18 5.19 -7.18 0.89
N MET A 19 6.04 -6.89 -0.10
CA MET A 19 6.83 -5.66 -0.16
C MET A 19 5.95 -4.41 -0.30
N THR A 20 4.93 -4.43 -1.16
CA THR A 20 3.99 -3.31 -1.27
C THR A 20 3.26 -3.08 0.03
N SER A 21 2.81 -4.16 0.70
CA SER A 21 2.25 -4.11 2.05
C SER A 21 3.19 -3.42 3.03
N VAL A 22 4.46 -3.83 3.11
CA VAL A 22 5.42 -3.28 4.09
C VAL A 22 5.66 -1.79 3.86
N ASN A 23 5.79 -1.33 2.61
CA ASN A 23 5.92 0.11 2.32
C ASN A 23 4.65 0.91 2.66
N GLY A 24 3.47 0.31 2.55
CA GLY A 24 2.23 0.91 3.03
C GLY A 24 2.19 1.08 4.55
N CYS A 25 2.77 0.09 5.25
CA CYS A 25 2.86 0.05 6.72
C CYS A 25 3.91 0.95 7.31
N ASP A 26 4.98 1.21 6.57
CA ASP A 26 6.05 2.05 7.08
C ASP A 26 5.61 3.51 7.07
N THR A 27 5.07 3.93 8.22
CA THR A 27 4.70 5.32 8.52
C THR A 27 5.81 6.33 8.26
N LYS A 28 7.10 5.93 8.33
CA LYS A 28 8.23 6.83 8.08
C LYS A 28 8.50 7.06 6.60
N SER A 29 8.09 6.13 5.75
CA SER A 29 8.25 6.20 4.30
C SER A 29 7.12 6.97 3.61
N ARG A 30 6.09 7.37 4.37
CA ARG A 30 4.91 8.03 3.81
C ARG A 30 5.28 9.39 3.24
N PRO A 31 4.82 9.71 2.02
CA PRO A 31 5.00 11.03 1.47
C PRO A 31 4.25 12.04 2.34
N SER A 32 4.86 13.20 2.57
CA SER A 32 4.23 14.34 3.21
C SER A 32 4.31 15.50 2.25
N ASP A 33 3.15 16.00 1.83
CA ASP A 33 3.06 17.15 0.93
C ASP A 33 2.30 18.28 1.65
N PRO A 34 2.99 19.37 2.03
CA PRO A 34 2.33 20.48 2.72
C PRO A 34 1.32 21.23 1.83
N SER A 35 1.41 21.10 0.50
CA SER A 35 0.42 21.67 -0.42
C SER A 35 -0.85 20.81 -0.51
N ASN A 36 -0.74 19.52 -0.17
CA ASN A 36 -1.82 18.55 -0.23
C ASN A 36 -1.98 17.85 1.10
N SER A 37 -2.88 18.40 1.93
CA SER A 37 -3.25 17.83 3.24
C SER A 37 -3.76 16.38 3.18
N CYS A 38 -3.98 15.86 1.97
CA CYS A 38 -4.37 14.50 1.70
C CYS A 38 -3.21 13.49 1.80
N VAL A 39 -2.05 13.86 1.26
CA VAL A 39 -0.94 12.96 1.01
C VAL A 39 -0.33 12.53 2.35
N GLY A 40 -0.20 11.22 2.55
CA GLY A 40 0.40 10.64 3.77
C GLY A 40 -0.57 10.41 4.93
N LYS A 41 -1.83 10.86 4.82
CA LYS A 41 -2.87 10.53 5.82
C LYS A 41 -3.14 9.04 5.88
N VAL A 42 -3.58 8.54 7.03
CA VAL A 42 -3.89 7.12 7.20
C VAL A 42 -5.15 6.75 6.42
N CYS A 43 -5.09 5.69 5.61
CA CYS A 43 -6.30 5.05 5.11
C CYS A 43 -6.72 3.85 5.97
N VAL A 44 -8.02 3.74 6.21
CA VAL A 44 -8.64 2.73 7.06
C VAL A 44 -9.57 1.89 6.21
N LYS A 45 -9.39 0.55 6.24
CA LYS A 45 -10.19 -0.39 5.42
C LYS A 45 -10.21 -0.06 3.92
N GLY A 46 -9.07 0.40 3.38
CA GLY A 46 -8.97 0.75 1.97
C GLY A 46 -9.56 2.10 1.58
N LYS A 47 -9.96 2.94 2.55
CA LYS A 47 -10.56 4.26 2.28
C LYS A 47 -9.87 5.37 3.04
N CYS A 48 -9.75 6.51 2.38
CA CYS A 48 -9.39 7.77 3.02
C CYS A 48 -10.63 8.39 3.65
N GLN A 49 -10.48 8.93 4.86
CA GLN A 49 -11.62 9.51 5.60
C GLN A 49 -11.85 10.99 5.29
N ASP A 50 -10.84 11.67 4.75
CA ASP A 50 -10.91 13.09 4.41
C ASP A 50 -11.26 13.29 2.94
N HIS A 51 -12.36 13.96 2.63
CA HIS A 51 -12.56 14.48 1.27
C HIS A 51 -11.63 15.67 1.03
N PRO A 52 -10.96 15.79 -0.13
CA PRO A 52 -11.19 15.10 -1.40
C PRO A 52 -10.40 13.79 -1.63
N CYS A 53 -9.69 13.26 -0.63
CA CYS A 53 -8.88 12.06 -0.78
C CYS A 53 -9.73 10.84 -1.14
N THR A 54 -9.43 10.21 -2.27
CA THR A 54 -10.13 8.98 -2.68
C THR A 54 -9.21 7.78 -2.78
N LYS A 55 -7.91 8.02 -2.97
CA LYS A 55 -6.95 6.96 -3.28
C LYS A 55 -6.20 6.52 -2.04
N CYS A 56 -6.37 5.25 -1.67
CA CYS A 56 -5.62 4.61 -0.60
C CYS A 56 -4.55 3.70 -1.20
N VAL A 57 -3.29 4.00 -0.90
CA VAL A 57 -2.14 3.22 -1.30
C VAL A 57 -1.85 2.19 -0.21
N SER A 58 -1.88 0.91 -0.60
CA SER A 58 -1.37 -0.19 0.20
C SER A 58 -2.08 -0.44 1.55
N ALA A 59 -3.40 -0.19 1.64
CA ALA A 59 -4.16 -0.76 2.74
C ALA A 59 -4.40 -2.25 2.51
N ASN A 60 -4.11 -3.04 3.54
CA ASN A 60 -4.48 -4.45 3.60
C ASN A 60 -5.11 -4.77 4.96
N TRP A 61 -5.46 -6.04 5.17
CA TRP A 61 -6.13 -6.47 6.39
C TRP A 61 -5.27 -6.27 7.66
N TRP A 62 -3.95 -6.38 7.52
CA TRP A 62 -2.99 -6.36 8.63
C TRP A 62 -2.37 -4.98 8.85
N CYS A 63 -2.72 -4.01 8.00
CA CYS A 63 -1.97 -2.77 7.94
C CYS A 63 -2.74 -1.62 7.31
N HIS A 64 -2.58 -0.46 7.95
CA HIS A 64 -3.09 0.80 7.46
C HIS A 64 -2.11 1.44 6.47
N GLY A 65 -2.52 1.52 5.21
CA GLY A 65 -1.81 2.25 4.17
C GLY A 65 -1.90 3.77 4.35
N TYR A 66 -1.61 4.51 3.29
CA TYR A 66 -1.72 5.97 3.29
C TYR A 66 -2.53 6.51 2.11
N CYS A 67 -3.00 7.73 2.25
CA CYS A 67 -3.79 8.45 1.27
C CYS A 67 -2.92 9.18 0.25
N ASP A 68 -3.39 9.15 -0.98
CA ASP A 68 -2.92 9.91 -2.12
C ASP A 68 -4.12 10.66 -2.72
N MET A 69 -3.89 11.61 -3.62
CA MET A 69 -4.96 12.37 -4.29
C MET A 69 -6.02 11.46 -4.93
#